data_AF-A0A926B409-F1
#
_entry.id   AF-A0A926B409-F1
#
_cell.length_a   1.000
_cell.length_b   1.000
_cell.length_c   1.000
_cell.angle_alpha   90.00
_cell.angle_beta   90.00
_cell.angle_gamma   90.00
#
_symmetry.space_group_name_H-M   'P 1'
#
loop_
_entity.id
_entity.type
_entity.pdbx_description
1 polymer ?
#
loop_
_entity_poly.entity_id
_entity_poly.type
_entity_poly.pdbx_seq_one_letter_code
_entity_poly.pdbx_strand_id
1 'polypeptide(L)'
;MHALAAPVEIVPPDLRDARQPQVAVAPNGSIHIAFGKMNLIYYVASTDGGKTFSEPVIVGELPKLALGMRRGPRIVATTKTLAISAISFQDGNLHGWFSQD
;
A
#
# COMPACT_ATOMS: atom_id res chain seq x y z
N MET A 1 -21.71 -21.94 7.92
CA MET A 1 -20.43 -22.14 7.22
C MET A 1 -20.07 -20.82 6.55
N HIS A 2 -18.95 -20.18 6.91
CA HIS A 2 -18.45 -19.04 6.15
C HIS A 2 -17.63 -19.59 4.98
N ALA A 3 -18.04 -19.30 3.75
CA ALA A 3 -17.23 -19.62 2.59
C ALA A 3 -15.92 -18.82 2.69
N LEU A 4 -14.78 -19.49 2.50
CA LEU A 4 -13.49 -18.81 2.42
C LEU A 4 -13.44 -18.03 1.09
N ALA A 5 -12.99 -16.78 1.14
CA ALA A 5 -12.73 -16.01 -0.07
C ALA A 5 -11.61 -16.68 -0.89
N ALA A 6 -11.75 -16.69 -2.21
CA ALA A 6 -10.69 -17.16 -3.10
C ALA A 6 -9.47 -16.21 -3.02
N PRO A 7 -8.23 -16.72 -3.14
CA PRO A 7 -7.05 -15.87 -3.26
C PRO A 7 -7.15 -14.93 -4.46
N VAL A 8 -6.76 -13.66 -4.27
CA VAL A 8 -6.68 -12.65 -5.33
C VAL A 8 -5.24 -12.15 -5.42
N GLU A 9 -4.65 -12.21 -6.62
CA GLU A 9 -3.33 -11.61 -6.89
C GLU A 9 -3.53 -10.09 -7.04
N ILE A 10 -2.83 -9.31 -6.20
CA ILE A 10 -2.91 -7.85 -6.17
C ILE A 10 -1.90 -7.20 -7.10
N VAL A 11 -0.72 -7.83 -7.25
CA VAL A 11 0.40 -7.26 -8.01
C VAL A 11 0.45 -7.87 -9.41
N PRO A 12 0.53 -7.06 -10.47
CA PRO A 12 0.77 -7.55 -11.82
C PRO A 12 2.18 -8.17 -11.95
N PRO A 13 2.46 -8.94 -13.02
CA PRO A 13 3.72 -9.67 -13.18
C PRO A 13 4.99 -8.82 -13.03
N ASP A 14 4.96 -7.56 -13.48
CA ASP A 14 6.09 -6.63 -13.42
C ASP A 14 6.35 -6.06 -12.01
N LEU A 15 5.43 -6.26 -11.06
CA LEU A 15 5.55 -5.84 -9.65
C LEU A 15 5.67 -7.02 -8.68
N ARG A 16 5.91 -8.25 -9.16
CA ARG A 16 6.03 -9.46 -8.30
C ARG A 16 7.20 -9.45 -7.32
N ASP A 17 8.19 -8.58 -7.55
CA ASP A 17 9.32 -8.34 -6.64
C ASP A 17 9.06 -7.19 -5.65
N ALA A 18 7.86 -6.60 -5.65
CA ALA A 18 7.45 -5.61 -4.67
C ALA A 18 7.50 -6.17 -3.24
N ARG A 19 7.77 -5.28 -2.28
CA ARG A 19 8.13 -5.66 -0.91
C ARG A 19 7.34 -4.85 0.10
N GLN A 20 7.34 -5.36 1.32
CA GLN A 20 6.78 -4.69 2.51
C GLN A 20 5.30 -4.31 2.35
N PRO A 21 4.39 -5.21 1.91
CA PRO A 21 2.98 -4.87 1.82
C PRO A 21 2.41 -4.54 3.20
N GLN A 22 1.53 -3.55 3.24
CA GLN A 22 0.73 -3.18 4.39
C GLN A 22 -0.71 -2.94 3.97
N VAL A 23 -1.65 -3.33 4.82
CA VAL A 23 -3.08 -3.23 4.58
C VAL A 23 -3.75 -2.41 5.68
N ALA A 24 -4.72 -1.59 5.32
CA ALA A 24 -5.65 -0.92 6.22
C ALA A 24 -7.07 -1.12 5.69
N VAL A 25 -8.03 -1.32 6.59
CA VAL A 25 -9.46 -1.38 6.26
C VAL A 25 -10.11 -0.14 6.83
N ALA A 26 -10.74 0.66 5.97
CA ALA A 26 -11.46 1.85 6.39
C ALA A 26 -12.81 1.49 7.04
N PRO A 27 -13.44 2.40 7.81
CA PRO A 27 -14.71 2.12 8.47
C PRO A 27 -15.89 1.78 7.54
N ASN A 28 -15.84 2.19 6.28
CA ASN A 28 -16.82 1.83 5.25
C ASN A 28 -16.56 0.42 4.63
N GLY A 29 -15.53 -0.29 5.09
CA GLY A 29 -15.16 -1.62 4.60
C GLY A 29 -14.24 -1.63 3.37
N SER A 30 -13.83 -0.47 2.84
CA SER A 30 -12.84 -0.47 1.75
C SER A 30 -11.47 -0.92 2.26
N ILE A 31 -10.79 -1.71 1.44
CA ILE A 31 -9.48 -2.30 1.74
C ILE A 31 -8.43 -1.50 0.95
N HIS A 32 -7.40 -1.06 1.66
CA HIS A 32 -6.34 -0.21 1.14
C HIS A 32 -5.00 -0.88 1.36
N ILE A 33 -4.20 -1.03 0.31
CA ILE A 33 -2.91 -1.72 0.41
C ILE A 33 -1.82 -0.83 -0.17
N ALA A 34 -0.75 -0.65 0.59
CA ALA A 34 0.47 0.01 0.15
C ALA A 34 1.63 -0.98 0.11
N PHE A 35 2.50 -0.86 -0.88
CA PHE A 35 3.72 -1.65 -1.02
C PHE A 35 4.77 -0.84 -1.76
N GLY A 36 6.03 -1.30 -1.76
CA GLY A 36 7.09 -0.57 -2.43
C GLY A 36 7.92 -1.43 -3.36
N LYS A 37 8.43 -0.81 -4.42
CA LYS A 37 9.39 -1.40 -5.36
C LYS A 37 10.37 -0.32 -5.80
N MET A 38 11.67 -0.63 -5.76
CA MET A 38 12.73 0.37 -6.00
C MET A 38 12.54 1.59 -5.08
N ASN A 39 12.41 2.79 -5.65
CA ASN A 39 12.15 4.04 -4.94
C ASN A 39 10.66 4.41 -4.88
N LEU A 40 9.78 3.56 -5.41
CA LEU A 40 8.37 3.89 -5.62
C LEU A 40 7.49 3.25 -4.55
N ILE A 41 6.50 4.03 -4.11
CA ILE A 41 5.43 3.60 -3.21
C ILE A 41 4.17 3.46 -4.07
N TYR A 42 3.65 2.25 -4.09
CA TYR A 42 2.44 1.88 -4.81
C TYR A 42 1.27 1.71 -3.85
N TYR A 43 0.07 1.91 -4.40
CA TYR A 43 -1.20 1.78 -3.72
C TYR A 43 -2.22 1.06 -4.60
N VAL A 44 -3.05 0.22 -3.97
CA VAL A 44 -4.27 -0.34 -4.55
C VAL A 44 -5.43 -0.26 -3.56
N ALA A 45 -6.65 -0.30 -4.08
CA ALA A 45 -7.87 -0.31 -3.28
C ALA A 45 -8.83 -1.40 -3.71
N SER A 46 -9.66 -1.86 -2.78
CA SER A 46 -10.89 -2.62 -3.05
C SER A 46 -12.08 -1.95 -2.37
N THR A 47 -13.17 -1.82 -3.10
CA THR A 47 -14.46 -1.29 -2.62
C THR A 47 -15.56 -2.35 -2.62
N ASP A 48 -15.23 -3.60 -2.96
CA ASP A 48 -16.18 -4.71 -3.15
C ASP A 48 -15.95 -5.88 -2.18
N GLY A 49 -15.29 -5.59 -1.05
CA GLY A 49 -14.98 -6.57 0.00
C GLY A 49 -13.81 -7.48 -0.34
N GLY A 50 -12.88 -7.01 -1.18
CA GLY A 50 -11.66 -7.74 -1.54
C GLY A 50 -11.85 -8.75 -2.68
N LYS A 51 -12.93 -8.64 -3.46
CA LYS A 51 -13.16 -9.49 -4.63
C LYS A 51 -12.32 -9.03 -5.81
N THR A 52 -12.20 -7.72 -5.99
CA THR A 52 -11.34 -7.08 -6.98
C THR A 52 -10.55 -5.94 -6.36
N PHE A 53 -9.40 -5.62 -6.96
CA PHE A 53 -8.55 -4.51 -6.58
C PHE A 53 -8.30 -3.62 -7.80
N SER A 54 -8.10 -2.32 -7.57
CA SER A 54 -7.68 -1.38 -8.61
C SER A 54 -6.31 -1.76 -9.17
N GLU A 55 -5.99 -1.26 -10.36
CA GLU A 55 -4.62 -1.25 -10.84
C GLU A 55 -3.70 -0.50 -9.86
N PRO A 56 -2.44 -0.92 -9.68
CA PRO A 56 -1.48 -0.21 -8.84
C PRO A 56 -1.21 1.20 -9.34
N VAL A 57 -1.32 2.19 -8.45
CA VAL A 57 -0.94 3.58 -8.73
C VAL A 57 0.24 3.99 -7.87
N ILE A 58 1.10 4.85 -8.40
CA ILE A 58 2.23 5.43 -7.66
C ILE A 58 1.70 6.60 -6.85
N VAL A 59 1.90 6.55 -5.54
CA VAL A 59 1.49 7.61 -4.59
C VAL A 59 2.70 8.34 -4.00
N GLY A 60 3.91 7.86 -4.27
CA GLY A 60 5.13 8.57 -3.88
C GLY A 60 6.38 7.98 -4.52
N GLU A 61 7.36 8.83 -4.71
CA GLU A 61 8.73 8.45 -5.05
C GLU A 61 9.65 8.96 -3.94
N LEU A 62 10.40 8.06 -3.33
CA LEU A 62 11.31 8.35 -2.24
C LEU A 62 12.67 7.72 -2.55
N PRO A 63 13.70 8.52 -2.85
CA PRO A 63 15.05 8.00 -3.07
C PRO A 63 15.53 7.15 -1.90
N LYS A 64 16.18 6.02 -2.21
CA LYS A 64 16.65 5.02 -1.22
C LYS A 64 15.53 4.56 -0.27
N LEU A 65 14.33 4.33 -0.80
CA LEU A 65 13.20 3.78 -0.06
C LEU A 65 13.58 2.51 0.71
N ALA A 66 13.28 2.49 2.01
CA ALA A 66 13.68 1.44 2.92
C ALA A 66 12.82 0.17 2.81
N LEU A 67 13.08 -0.68 1.82
CA LEU A 67 12.33 -1.93 1.59
C LEU A 67 12.86 -3.16 2.36
N GLY A 68 13.37 -2.97 3.57
CA GLY A 68 13.94 -4.04 4.40
C GLY A 68 13.78 -3.80 5.90
N MET A 69 13.92 -4.86 6.70
CA MET A 69 13.80 -4.82 8.17
C MET A 69 12.48 -4.16 8.64
N ARG A 70 11.38 -4.41 7.93
CA ARG A 70 10.04 -3.87 8.24
C ARG A 70 9.96 -2.33 8.22
N ARG A 71 10.79 -1.65 7.43
CA ARG A 71 10.82 -0.17 7.29
C ARG A 71 10.14 0.38 6.03
N GLY A 72 9.44 -0.48 5.29
CA GLY A 72 8.71 -0.08 4.09
C GLY A 72 7.43 0.72 4.41
N PRO A 73 6.63 1.02 3.37
CA PRO A 73 5.42 1.81 3.51
C PRO A 73 4.48 1.29 4.59
N ARG A 74 3.91 2.20 5.39
CA ARG A 74 2.86 1.95 6.37
C ARG A 74 1.63 2.75 5.98
N ILE A 75 0.45 2.17 6.10
CA ILE A 75 -0.81 2.81 5.69
C ILE A 75 -1.82 2.79 6.84
N VAL A 76 -2.55 3.88 6.99
CA VAL A 76 -3.76 3.98 7.80
C VAL A 76 -4.87 4.58 6.96
N ALA A 77 -6.11 4.13 7.22
CA ALA A 77 -7.28 4.55 6.47
C ALA A 77 -8.38 5.03 7.41
N THR A 78 -8.96 6.18 7.08
CA THR A 78 -10.16 6.73 7.73
C THR A 78 -11.28 6.85 6.70
N THR A 79 -12.44 7.34 7.09
CA THR A 79 -13.54 7.62 6.13
C THR A 79 -13.25 8.78 5.18
N LYS A 80 -12.23 9.61 5.47
CA LYS A 80 -11.94 10.84 4.70
C LYS A 80 -10.55 10.86 4.08
N THR A 81 -9.60 10.18 4.71
CA THR A 81 -8.18 10.33 4.36
C THR A 81 -7.45 9.01 4.53
N LEU A 82 -6.55 8.75 3.60
CA LEU A 82 -5.48 7.76 3.70
C LEU A 82 -4.18 8.48 4.02
N ALA A 83 -3.40 7.93 4.95
CA ALA A 83 -2.05 8.39 5.18
C ALA A 83 -1.09 7.22 4.96
N ILE A 84 -0.05 7.46 4.16
CA ILE A 84 1.03 6.51 3.91
C ILE A 84 2.33 7.14 4.39
N SER A 85 3.10 6.40 5.18
CA SER A 85 4.43 6.82 5.61
C SER A 85 5.50 5.83 5.21
N ALA A 86 6.71 6.30 4.95
CA ALA A 86 7.84 5.46 4.55
C ALA A 86 9.17 6.07 5.00
N ILE A 87 10.21 5.23 5.12
CA ILE A 87 11.54 5.68 5.54
C ILE A 87 12.47 5.72 4.32
N SER A 88 13.34 6.73 4.25
CA SER A 88 14.46 6.78 3.28
C SER A 88 15.78 6.46 3.97
N PHE A 89 16.64 5.67 3.34
CA PHE A 89 18.04 5.51 3.77
C PHE A 89 18.95 6.64 3.27
N GLN A 90 18.43 7.60 2.52
CA GLN A 90 19.21 8.76 2.11
C GLN A 90 19.40 9.72 3.28
N ASP A 91 18.33 9.99 4.03
CA ASP A 91 18.33 10.92 5.15
C ASP A 91 18.01 10.25 6.49
N GLY A 92 17.53 9.00 6.49
CA GLY A 92 17.14 8.27 7.70
C GLY A 92 15.78 8.70 8.26
N ASN A 93 15.04 9.57 7.55
CA ASN A 93 13.82 10.17 8.06
C ASN A 93 12.56 9.41 7.65
N LEU A 94 11.48 9.68 8.39
CA LEU A 94 10.12 9.31 8.03
C LEU A 94 9.52 10.38 7.11
N HIS A 95 8.98 9.94 5.98
CA HIS A 95 8.27 10.76 5.00
C HIS A 95 6.79 10.35 4.95
N GLY A 96 5.91 11.24 4.50
CA GLY A 96 4.47 11.03 4.48
C GLY A 96 3.80 11.50 3.20
N TRP A 97 2.77 10.76 2.78
CA TRP A 97 1.82 11.14 1.74
C TRP A 97 0.40 11.00 2.29
N PHE A 98 -0.48 11.90 1.89
CA PHE A 98 -1.91 11.86 2.22
C PHE A 98 -2.71 11.83 0.93
N SER A 99 -3.79 11.04 0.90
CA SER A 99 -4.73 11.08 -0.22
C SER A 99 -5.28 12.50 -0.35
N GLN A 100 -5.21 13.04 -1.56
CA GLN A 100 -5.91 14.26 -1.90
C GLN A 100 -7.37 13.92 -2.16
N ASP A 101 -8.26 14.78 -1.68
CA ASP A 101 -9.72 14.70 -1.76
C ASP A 101 -10.24 14.47 -3.20
#